data_AF-W9WLV3-F1
#
_entry.id   AF-W9WLV3-F1
#
_cell.length_a   1.000
_cell.length_b   1.000
_cell.length_c   1.000
_cell.angle_alpha   90.00
_cell.angle_beta   90.00
_cell.angle_gamma   90.00
#
_symmetry.space_group_name_H-M   'P 1'
#
loop_
_entity.id
_entity.type
_entity.pdbx_description
1 polymer ?
#
loop_
_entity_poly.entity_id
_entity_poly.type
_entity_poly.pdbx_seq_one_letter_code
_entity_poly.pdbx_strand_id
1 'polypeptide(L)'
;MYHLRLNITAANNYLPYQEFESIQMLDELLDRPKDFWTIIKRYTTSIGATVIFAKRHTDLEDPSVKELYAWLERFSALMEKTSFADWYPILKPLYLRAPSWISGFLKEAAELKDMETNLWMKLIGEAQEMLEQDKMRPSRYLDLGLCLQLTLSEALQEISS
;
A
#
# COMPACT_ATOMS: atom_id res chain seq x y z
N MET A 1 -18.77 3.61 2.65
CA MET A 1 -18.07 2.32 2.50
C MET A 1 -17.00 2.07 3.57
N TYR A 2 -16.16 3.04 3.94
CA TYR A 2 -15.09 2.84 4.95
C TYR A 2 -15.60 2.48 6.37
N HIS A 3 -16.73 3.05 6.80
CA HIS A 3 -17.32 2.88 8.14
C HIS A 3 -17.81 1.44 8.44
N LEU A 4 -18.16 0.66 7.42
CA LEU A 4 -18.58 -0.74 7.59
C LEU A 4 -17.41 -1.68 7.85
N ARG A 5 -16.19 -1.29 7.48
CA ARG A 5 -15.00 -2.16 7.43
C ARG A 5 -13.95 -1.81 8.48
N LEU A 6 -13.90 -0.54 8.89
CA LEU A 6 -13.26 -0.11 10.14
C LEU A 6 -14.19 -0.29 11.36
N ASN A 7 -15.23 -1.11 11.22
CA ASN A 7 -16.09 -1.47 12.34
C ASN A 7 -15.29 -2.33 13.34
N ILE A 8 -15.53 -2.12 14.63
CA ILE A 8 -14.93 -2.85 15.76
C ILE A 8 -14.98 -4.38 15.54
N THR A 9 -16.07 -4.88 14.96
CA THR A 9 -16.24 -6.32 14.66
C THR A 9 -15.28 -6.84 13.59
N ALA A 10 -14.79 -5.99 12.69
CA ALA A 10 -13.77 -6.34 11.71
C ALA A 10 -12.36 -6.13 12.27
N ALA A 11 -12.15 -5.12 13.10
CA ALA A 11 -10.88 -4.88 13.80
C ALA A 11 -10.47 -6.07 14.69
N ASN A 12 -11.45 -6.69 15.38
CA ASN A 12 -11.20 -7.82 16.29
C ASN A 12 -10.58 -9.05 15.60
N ASN A 13 -10.81 -9.25 14.30
CA ASN A 13 -10.22 -10.37 13.57
C ASN A 13 -8.71 -10.20 13.35
N TYR A 14 -8.19 -8.97 13.51
CA TYR A 14 -6.77 -8.67 13.32
C TYR A 14 -5.96 -8.68 14.62
N LEU A 15 -6.63 -8.67 15.79
CA LEU A 15 -5.99 -8.76 17.10
C LEU A 15 -4.95 -9.88 17.21
N PRO A 16 -5.21 -11.14 16.83
CA PRO A 16 -4.20 -12.20 16.98
C PRO A 16 -2.94 -11.94 16.15
N TYR A 17 -3.07 -11.31 14.98
CA TYR A 17 -1.91 -10.94 14.15
C TYR A 17 -1.13 -9.76 14.75
N GLN A 18 -1.84 -8.76 15.28
CA GLN A 18 -1.22 -7.62 15.96
C GLN A 18 -0.49 -8.05 17.24
N GLU A 19 -1.08 -8.94 18.04
CA GLU A 19 -0.46 -9.50 19.25
C GLU A 19 0.81 -10.28 18.91
N PHE A 20 0.73 -11.15 17.90
CA PHE A 20 1.90 -11.92 17.46
C PHE A 20 3.05 -11.03 17.00
N GLU A 21 2.78 -10.06 16.14
CA GLU A 21 3.79 -9.11 15.65
C GLU A 21 4.31 -8.21 16.77
N SER A 22 3.47 -7.86 17.75
CA SER A 22 3.87 -7.06 18.91
C SER A 22 4.83 -7.83 19.81
N ILE A 23 4.60 -9.12 20.04
CA ILE A 23 5.51 -9.96 20.83
C ILE A 23 6.86 -10.04 20.13
N GLN A 24 6.89 -10.29 18.82
CA GLN A 24 8.15 -10.32 18.06
C GLN A 24 8.86 -8.96 18.06
N MET A 25 8.11 -7.86 17.94
CA MET A 25 8.67 -6.51 18.03
C MET A 25 9.33 -6.27 19.40
N LEU A 26 8.68 -6.69 20.49
CA LEU A 26 9.21 -6.53 21.85
C LEU A 26 10.45 -7.40 22.08
N ASP A 27 10.44 -8.65 21.61
CA ASP A 27 11.57 -9.57 21.69
C ASP A 27 12.81 -8.98 21.00
N GLU A 28 12.64 -8.49 19.77
CA GLU A 28 13.74 -7.85 19.05
C GLU A 28 14.19 -6.53 19.68
N LEU A 29 13.28 -5.79 20.33
CA LEU A 29 13.63 -4.56 21.02
C LEU A 29 14.48 -4.82 22.26
N LEU A 30 14.29 -5.96 22.93
CA LEU A 30 15.13 -6.40 24.05
C LEU A 30 16.55 -6.74 23.57
N ASP A 31 16.68 -7.42 22.43
CA ASP A 31 17.98 -7.82 21.87
C ASP A 31 18.75 -6.65 21.23
N ARG A 32 18.07 -5.78 20.48
CA ARG A 32 18.68 -4.70 19.69
C ARG A 32 17.96 -3.35 19.86
N PRO A 33 18.00 -2.74 21.06
CA PRO A 33 17.30 -1.48 21.33
C PRO A 33 17.78 -0.29 20.50
N LYS A 34 19.02 -0.34 19.99
CA LYS A 34 19.59 0.71 19.12
C LYS A 34 18.93 0.77 17.74
N ASP A 35 18.30 -0.33 17.31
CA ASP A 35 17.67 -0.46 15.99
C ASP A 35 16.15 -0.19 16.04
N PHE A 36 15.68 0.53 17.06
CA PHE A 36 14.27 0.84 17.31
C PHE A 36 13.48 1.23 16.05
N TRP A 37 14.01 2.15 15.24
CA TRP A 37 13.36 2.61 14.01
C TRP A 37 13.18 1.51 12.98
N THR A 38 14.18 0.64 12.83
CA THR A 38 14.15 -0.50 11.90
C THR A 38 13.14 -1.54 12.36
N ILE A 39 13.08 -1.80 13.67
CA ILE A 39 12.14 -2.75 14.28
C ILE A 39 10.70 -2.28 14.09
N ILE A 40 10.41 -0.99 14.37
CA ILE A 40 9.09 -0.41 14.13
C ILE A 40 8.75 -0.44 12.65
N LYS A 41 9.70 -0.08 11.78
CA LYS A 41 9.50 -0.11 10.33
C LYS A 41 9.02 -1.50 9.91
N ARG A 42 9.76 -2.58 10.25
CA ARG A 42 9.36 -3.97 9.97
C ARG A 42 7.98 -4.31 10.53
N TYR A 43 7.73 -3.99 11.80
CA TYR A 43 6.45 -4.27 12.46
C TYR A 43 5.28 -3.65 11.68
N THR A 44 5.38 -2.38 11.32
CA THR A 44 4.33 -1.67 10.56
C THR A 44 4.16 -2.24 9.15
N THR A 45 5.25 -2.60 8.45
CA THR A 45 5.17 -3.24 7.14
C THR A 45 4.47 -4.59 7.22
N SER A 46 4.84 -5.43 8.20
CA SER A 46 4.31 -6.79 8.34
C SER A 46 2.82 -6.77 8.64
N ILE A 47 2.37 -5.92 9.56
CA ILE A 47 0.94 -5.77 9.87
C ILE A 47 0.19 -5.19 8.68
N GLY A 48 0.70 -4.13 8.05
CA GLY A 48 0.05 -3.51 6.90
C GLY A 48 -0.16 -4.51 5.75
N ALA A 49 0.89 -5.25 5.40
CA ALA A 49 0.82 -6.26 4.35
C ALA A 49 -0.08 -7.45 4.73
N THR A 50 -0.08 -7.88 6.00
CA THR A 50 -0.96 -8.96 6.46
C THR A 50 -2.43 -8.55 6.42
N VAL A 51 -2.74 -7.30 6.78
CA VAL A 51 -4.11 -6.78 6.76
C VAL A 51 -4.61 -6.61 5.32
N ILE A 52 -3.76 -6.12 4.41
CA ILE A 52 -4.16 -5.77 3.04
C ILE A 52 -4.10 -6.98 2.09
N PHE A 53 -3.03 -7.77 2.13
CA PHE A 53 -2.73 -8.84 1.17
C PHE A 53 -2.76 -10.25 1.77
N ALA A 54 -3.14 -10.40 3.05
CA ALA A 54 -3.02 -11.67 3.79
C ALA A 54 -1.60 -12.28 3.83
N LYS A 55 -0.59 -11.52 3.40
CA LYS A 55 0.80 -11.98 3.28
C LYS A 55 1.65 -11.34 4.34
N ARG A 56 2.40 -12.21 5.04
CA ARG A 56 3.34 -11.79 6.07
C ARG A 56 4.72 -11.61 5.46
N HIS A 57 5.30 -10.43 5.62
CA HIS A 57 6.71 -10.19 5.28
C HIS A 57 7.53 -10.20 6.57
N THR A 58 8.37 -11.22 6.74
CA THR A 58 9.20 -11.38 7.93
C THR A 58 10.50 -10.58 7.87
N ASP A 59 10.89 -10.14 6.67
CA ASP A 59 12.14 -9.43 6.43
C ASP A 59 11.89 -8.12 5.66
N LEU A 60 12.60 -7.07 6.07
CA LEU A 60 12.68 -5.80 5.34
C LEU A 60 13.45 -5.96 4.02
N GLU A 61 14.23 -7.03 3.89
CA GLU A 61 15.02 -7.31 2.70
C GLU A 61 14.18 -7.84 1.51
N ASP A 62 12.90 -8.12 1.72
CA ASP A 62 11.99 -8.53 0.65
C ASP A 62 11.96 -7.47 -0.48
N PRO A 63 12.21 -7.86 -1.75
CA PRO A 63 12.18 -6.93 -2.87
C PRO A 63 10.91 -6.08 -2.94
N SER A 64 9.74 -6.64 -2.61
CA SER A 64 8.47 -5.91 -2.65
C SER A 64 8.38 -4.87 -1.52
N VAL A 65 8.99 -5.15 -0.37
CA VAL A 65 9.07 -4.21 0.77
C VAL A 65 10.04 -3.06 0.45
N LYS A 66 11.19 -3.37 -0.16
CA LYS A 66 12.13 -2.34 -0.62
C LYS A 66 11.52 -1.42 -1.67
N GLU A 67 10.79 -2.00 -2.63
CA GLU A 67 10.09 -1.26 -3.67
C GLU A 67 9.01 -0.33 -3.08
N LEU A 68 8.23 -0.82 -2.10
CA LEU A 68 7.26 -0.01 -1.36
C LEU A 68 7.92 1.16 -0.64
N TYR A 69 9.03 0.94 0.06
CA TYR A 69 9.73 2.01 0.77
C TYR A 69 10.39 3.02 -0.18
N ALA A 70 10.95 2.56 -1.29
CA ALA A 70 11.47 3.44 -2.33
C ALA A 70 10.35 4.30 -2.96
N TRP A 71 9.18 3.72 -3.17
CA TRP A 71 7.99 4.46 -3.60
C TRP A 71 7.56 5.49 -2.55
N LEU A 72 7.44 5.11 -1.28
CA LEU A 72 7.05 6.01 -0.18
C LEU A 72 8.01 7.20 -0.04
N GLU A 73 9.31 6.98 -0.17
CA GLU A 73 10.32 8.04 -0.10
C GLU A 73 10.18 9.04 -1.25
N ARG A 74 10.04 8.54 -2.49
CA ARG A 74 9.81 9.38 -3.67
C ARG A 74 8.46 10.11 -3.60
N PHE A 75 7.43 9.45 -3.10
CA PHE A 75 6.11 10.04 -2.88
C PHE A 75 6.16 11.17 -1.86
N SER A 76 6.83 10.97 -0.72
CA SER A 76 6.99 12.00 0.30
C SER A 76 7.73 13.23 -0.26
N ALA A 77 8.81 13.02 -1.01
CA ALA A 77 9.55 14.11 -1.64
C ALA A 77 8.70 14.87 -2.69
N LEU A 78 7.86 14.15 -3.43
CA LEU A 78 6.95 14.76 -4.40
C LEU A 78 5.85 15.57 -3.70
N MET A 79 5.25 15.04 -2.63
CA MET A 79 4.24 15.72 -1.84
C MET A 79 4.76 17.01 -1.21
N GLU A 80 6.00 17.02 -0.72
CA GLU A 80 6.64 18.24 -0.20
C GLU A 80 6.78 19.31 -1.29
N LYS A 81 7.21 18.92 -2.50
CA LYS A 81 7.32 19.81 -3.66
C LYS A 81 5.96 20.35 -4.11
N THR A 82 4.91 19.53 -4.09
CA THR A 82 3.56 19.91 -4.54
C THR A 82 2.77 20.65 -3.47
N SER A 83 3.16 20.56 -2.20
CA SER A 83 2.46 21.23 -1.09
C SER A 83 2.33 22.73 -1.33
N PHE A 84 3.34 23.37 -1.93
CA PHE A 84 3.27 24.79 -2.31
C PHE A 84 2.18 25.11 -3.34
N ALA A 85 1.81 24.16 -4.21
CA ALA A 85 0.76 24.35 -5.20
C ALA A 85 -0.65 24.29 -4.58
N ASP A 86 -0.83 23.59 -3.47
CA ASP A 86 -2.12 23.53 -2.76
C ASP A 86 -2.51 24.87 -2.12
N TRP A 87 -1.53 25.75 -1.85
CA TRP A 87 -1.78 27.11 -1.36
C TRP A 87 -2.41 28.03 -2.42
N TYR A 88 -2.34 27.69 -3.71
CA TYR A 88 -2.86 28.53 -4.80
C TYR A 88 -3.86 27.77 -5.70
N PRO A 89 -5.11 27.56 -5.22
CA PRO A 89 -6.15 26.83 -5.95
C PRO A 89 -6.46 27.40 -7.34
N ILE A 90 -6.25 28.71 -7.55
CA ILE A 90 -6.53 29.43 -8.79
C ILE A 90 -5.55 29.02 -9.91
N LEU A 91 -4.34 28.58 -9.56
CA LEU A 91 -3.32 28.13 -10.51
C LEU A 91 -3.47 26.64 -10.86
N LYS A 92 -4.30 25.89 -10.12
CA LYS A 92 -4.56 24.47 -10.29
C LYS A 92 -4.99 24.09 -11.73
N PRO A 93 -5.99 24.73 -12.35
CA PRO A 93 -6.39 24.41 -13.73
C PRO A 93 -5.34 24.80 -14.78
N LEU A 94 -4.48 25.78 -14.49
CA LEU A 94 -3.42 26.20 -15.40
C LEU A 94 -2.24 25.23 -15.39
N TYR A 95 -1.84 24.72 -14.22
CA TYR A 95 -0.76 23.73 -14.09
C TYR A 95 -1.19 22.35 -14.61
N LEU A 96 -2.43 21.91 -14.34
CA LEU A 96 -2.93 20.60 -14.81
C LEU A 96 -3.07 20.53 -16.32
N ARG A 97 -3.20 21.68 -17.00
CA ARG A 97 -3.29 21.78 -18.46
C ARG A 97 -1.95 22.09 -19.12
N ALA A 98 -0.89 22.24 -18.32
CA ALA A 98 0.45 22.50 -18.82
C ALA A 98 1.05 21.22 -19.43
N PRO A 99 1.68 21.30 -20.61
CA PRO A 99 2.36 20.16 -21.21
C PRO A 99 3.49 19.62 -20.32
N SER A 100 3.77 18.32 -20.45
CA SER A 100 4.70 17.52 -19.65
C SER A 100 6.15 18.04 -19.56
N TRP A 101 6.50 19.06 -20.34
CA TRP A 101 7.83 19.68 -20.38
C TRP A 101 8.03 20.82 -19.37
N ILE A 102 6.95 21.42 -18.83
CA ILE A 102 7.03 22.56 -17.88
C ILE A 102 7.41 22.13 -16.46
N SER A 103 7.32 20.84 -16.17
CA SER A 103 7.23 20.35 -14.80
C SER A 103 7.90 18.98 -14.72
N GLY A 104 9.20 18.95 -14.38
CA GLY A 104 9.87 17.69 -14.04
C GLY A 104 9.12 16.90 -12.97
N PHE A 105 8.34 17.59 -12.12
CA PHE A 105 7.49 16.98 -11.11
C PHE A 105 6.28 16.21 -11.68
N LEU A 106 5.68 16.63 -12.80
CA LEU A 106 4.58 15.89 -13.44
C LEU A 106 5.07 14.57 -14.03
N LYS A 107 6.28 14.59 -14.61
CA LYS A 107 6.95 13.38 -15.08
C LYS A 107 7.30 12.45 -13.90
N GLU A 108 7.87 13.00 -12.83
CA GLU A 108 8.17 12.26 -11.60
C GLU A 108 6.89 11.66 -10.99
N ALA A 109 5.77 12.39 -10.99
CA ALA A 109 4.47 11.89 -10.53
C ALA A 109 3.91 10.77 -11.42
N ALA A 110 4.07 10.86 -12.74
CA ALA A 110 3.65 9.82 -13.68
C ALA A 110 4.46 8.53 -13.48
N GLU A 111 5.79 8.64 -13.42
CA GLU A 111 6.68 7.50 -13.12
C GLU A 111 6.34 6.85 -11.77
N LEU A 112 6.03 7.68 -10.76
CA LEU A 112 5.65 7.20 -9.44
C LEU A 112 4.31 6.47 -9.46
N LYS A 113 3.34 6.93 -10.26
CA LYS A 113 2.06 6.27 -10.48
C LYS A 113 2.23 4.93 -11.21
N ASP A 114 3.14 4.84 -12.16
CA ASP A 114 3.44 3.59 -12.86
C ASP A 114 4.08 2.57 -11.90
N MET A 115 5.05 3.01 -11.08
CA MET A 115 5.66 2.20 -10.03
C MET A 115 4.62 1.70 -9.02
N GLU A 116 3.73 2.59 -8.58
CA GLU A 116 2.61 2.27 -7.70
C GLU A 116 1.72 1.17 -8.29
N THR A 117 1.29 1.36 -9.55
CA THR A 117 0.38 0.44 -10.23
C THR A 117 1.02 -0.94 -10.38
N ASN A 118 2.30 -1.01 -10.78
CA ASN A 118 3.02 -2.27 -10.93
C ASN A 118 3.14 -3.02 -9.60
N LEU A 119 3.53 -2.32 -8.53
CA LEU A 119 3.66 -2.91 -7.20
C LEU A 119 2.33 -3.46 -6.68
N TRP A 120 1.25 -2.68 -6.76
CA TRP A 120 -0.05 -3.11 -6.29
C TRP A 120 -0.62 -4.26 -7.12
N MET A 121 -0.50 -4.19 -8.45
CA MET A 121 -0.99 -5.26 -9.34
C MET A 121 -0.25 -6.57 -9.07
N LYS A 122 1.06 -6.52 -8.82
CA LYS A 122 1.85 -7.69 -8.41
C LYS A 122 1.36 -8.27 -7.09
N LEU A 123 1.21 -7.44 -6.05
CA LEU A 123 0.78 -7.90 -4.72
C LEU A 123 -0.64 -8.48 -4.73
N ILE A 124 -1.55 -7.91 -5.52
CA ILE A 124 -2.91 -8.43 -5.68
C ILE A 124 -2.89 -9.75 -6.47
N GLY A 125 -2.09 -9.86 -7.52
CA GLY A 125 -1.94 -11.09 -8.29
C GLY A 125 -1.38 -12.25 -7.45
N GLU A 126 -0.34 -12.00 -6.65
CA GLU A 126 0.17 -13.00 -5.69
C GLU A 126 -0.92 -13.44 -4.71
N ALA A 127 -1.74 -12.49 -4.25
CA ALA A 127 -2.80 -12.76 -3.32
C ALA A 127 -3.98 -13.54 -3.95
N GLN A 128 -4.26 -13.33 -5.25
CA GLN A 128 -5.17 -14.15 -6.07
C GLN A 128 -4.71 -15.60 -6.14
N GLU A 129 -3.44 -15.82 -6.49
CA GLU A 129 -2.87 -17.18 -6.58
C GLU A 129 -2.95 -17.92 -5.24
N MET A 130 -2.72 -17.22 -4.12
CA MET A 130 -2.85 -17.82 -2.79
C MET A 130 -4.30 -18.21 -2.44
N LEU A 131 -5.29 -17.50 -2.99
CA LEU A 131 -6.70 -17.84 -2.84
C LEU A 131 -7.08 -19.06 -3.66
N GLU A 132 -6.65 -19.13 -4.92
CA GLU A 132 -6.88 -20.30 -5.79
C GLU A 132 -6.25 -21.58 -5.23
N GLN A 133 -5.12 -21.45 -4.54
CA GLN A 133 -4.42 -22.58 -3.90
C GLN A 133 -5.01 -23.01 -2.55
N ASP A 134 -6.09 -22.38 -2.06
CA ASP A 134 -6.69 -22.61 -0.73
C ASP A 134 -5.67 -22.52 0.44
N LYS A 135 -4.55 -21.83 0.22
CA LYS A 135 -3.49 -21.59 1.23
C LYS A 135 -3.70 -20.26 1.96
N MET A 136 -4.81 -19.61 1.67
CA MET A 136 -5.08 -18.24 2.04
C MET A 136 -5.44 -18.12 3.52
N ARG A 137 -4.70 -17.27 4.24
CA ARG A 137 -5.04 -16.91 5.61
C ARG A 137 -6.19 -15.90 5.57
N PRO A 138 -7.19 -15.98 6.46
CA PRO A 138 -8.36 -15.13 6.37
C PRO A 138 -7.98 -13.65 6.55
N SER A 139 -8.10 -12.85 5.48
CA SER A 139 -8.06 -11.39 5.53
C SER A 139 -9.26 -10.80 4.76
N ARG A 140 -10.07 -9.97 5.44
CA ARG A 140 -11.31 -9.43 4.85
C ARG A 140 -11.06 -8.32 3.82
N TYR A 141 -9.85 -7.77 3.75
CA TYR A 141 -9.50 -6.72 2.78
C TYR A 141 -9.05 -7.29 1.44
N LEU A 142 -8.49 -8.49 1.41
CA LEU A 142 -8.16 -9.16 0.17
C LEU A 142 -9.42 -9.55 -0.61
N ASP A 143 -10.45 -10.05 0.09
CA ASP A 143 -11.78 -10.25 -0.48
C ASP A 143 -12.34 -8.97 -1.11
N LEU A 144 -11.97 -7.78 -0.60
CA LEU A 144 -12.38 -6.50 -1.17
C LEU A 144 -11.59 -6.11 -2.42
N GLY A 145 -10.27 -6.24 -2.39
CA GLY A 145 -9.40 -5.91 -3.52
C GLY A 145 -9.76 -6.74 -4.74
N LEU A 146 -10.04 -8.03 -4.51
CA LEU A 146 -10.55 -8.97 -5.50
C LEU A 146 -11.92 -8.56 -6.03
N CYS A 147 -12.87 -8.25 -5.14
CA CYS A 147 -14.21 -7.85 -5.54
C CYS A 147 -14.20 -6.54 -6.34
N LEU A 148 -13.37 -5.56 -5.95
CA LEU A 148 -13.20 -4.30 -6.68
C LEU A 148 -12.55 -4.50 -8.05
N GLN A 149 -11.53 -5.36 -8.17
CA GLN A 149 -10.93 -5.69 -9.46
C GLN A 149 -11.90 -6.42 -10.39
N LEU A 150 -12.69 -7.37 -9.87
CA LEU A 150 -13.72 -8.05 -10.66
C LEU A 150 -14.75 -7.05 -11.18
N THR A 151 -15.24 -6.14 -10.34
CA THR A 151 -16.17 -5.09 -10.77
C THR A 151 -15.56 -4.09 -11.77
N LEU A 152 -14.26 -3.78 -11.65
CA LEU A 152 -13.56 -2.92 -12.61
C LEU A 152 -13.31 -3.63 -13.95
N SER A 153 -12.99 -4.92 -13.91
CA SER A 153 -12.84 -5.78 -15.09
C SER A 153 -14.15 -5.89 -15.86
N GLU A 154 -15.26 -6.14 -15.16
CA GLU A 154 -16.62 -6.18 -15.72
C GLU A 154 -17.01 -4.82 -16.33
N ALA A 155 -16.76 -3.73 -15.62
CA ALA A 155 -17.04 -2.38 -16.11
C ALA A 155 -16.19 -1.99 -17.33
N LEU A 156 -14.93 -2.44 -17.41
CA LEU A 156 -14.06 -2.22 -18.57
C LEU A 156 -14.49 -3.08 -19.78
N GLN A 157 -15.04 -4.28 -19.56
CA GLN A 157 -15.61 -5.10 -20.62
C GLN A 157 -16.90 -4.49 -21.20
N GLU A 158 -17.80 -3.98 -20.36
CA GLU A 158 -19.03 -3.28 -20.77
C GLU A 158 -18.77 -2.02 -21.60
N ILE A 159 -17.65 -1.34 -21.38
CA ILE A 159 -17.27 -0.13 -22.15
C ILE A 159 -16.66 -0.49 -23.51
N SER A 160 -16.20 -1.73 -23.71
CA SER A 160 -15.57 -2.19 -24.96
C SER A 160 -16.50 -2.95 -25.92
N SER A 161 -17.74 -3.22 -25.51
CA SER A 161 -18.81 -3.87 -26.27
C SER A 161 -19.90 -2.87 -26.67
#